data_AF-A0A147B8R9-F1
#
_entry.id   AF-A0A147B8R9-F1
#
_cell.length_a   1.000
_cell.length_b   1.000
_cell.length_c   1.000
_cell.angle_alpha   90.00
_cell.angle_beta   90.00
_cell.angle_gamma   90.00
#
_symmetry.space_group_name_H-M   'P 1'
#
loop_
_entity.id
_entity.type
_entity.pdbx_description
1 polymer ?
#
loop_
_entity_poly.entity_id
_entity_poly.type
_entity_poly.pdbx_seq_one_letter_code
_entity_poly.pdbx_strand_id
1 'polypeptide(L)'
;HFYPSGMLLVRTTKSPWYEQVSRSSGKTYYYNMTNSKSLYERPSSAVADFKSCFTTRLMWPWHPGIRLMSKAPEHPTQDGKVHRDTFLAFVDHKVAC
;
A
#
# COMPACT_ATOMS: atom_id res chain seq x y z
N HIS A 1 26.32 2.91 -3.77
CA HIS A 1 25.41 4.02 -3.40
C HIS A 1 24.05 3.70 -4.04
N PHE A 2 23.00 3.48 -3.25
CA PHE A 2 21.64 3.28 -3.75
C PHE A 2 20.88 4.61 -3.71
N TYR A 3 20.30 5.02 -4.85
CA TYR A 3 19.43 6.19 -4.91
C TYR A 3 17.99 5.72 -5.13
N PRO A 4 17.09 5.88 -4.14
CA PRO A 4 15.73 5.41 -4.31
C PRO A 4 14.97 6.33 -5.29
N SER A 5 14.64 5.80 -6.46
CA SER A 5 13.97 6.54 -7.55
C SER A 5 12.43 6.49 -7.47
N GLY A 6 11.87 5.77 -6.48
CA GLY A 6 10.43 5.61 -6.32
C GLY A 6 10.07 4.43 -5.42
N MET A 7 8.76 4.23 -5.24
CA MET A 7 8.18 3.08 -4.54
C MET A 7 7.35 2.22 -5.49
N LEU A 8 7.50 0.91 -5.38
CA LEU A 8 6.65 -0.05 -6.07
C LEU A 8 5.60 -0.59 -5.10
N LEU A 9 4.33 -0.25 -5.32
CA LEU A 9 3.21 -0.77 -4.55
C LEU A 9 2.59 -1.94 -5.29
N VAL A 10 2.69 -3.13 -4.70
CA VAL A 10 2.14 -4.36 -5.27
C VAL A 10 0.86 -4.75 -4.55
N ARG A 11 -0.16 -5.17 -5.31
CA ARG A 11 -1.38 -5.73 -4.74
C ARG A 11 -1.22 -7.24 -4.58
N THR A 12 -1.14 -7.70 -3.35
CA THR A 12 -0.98 -9.14 -3.02
C THR A 12 -2.30 -9.91 -3.02
N THR A 13 -3.43 -9.19 -3.12
CA THR A 13 -4.78 -9.77 -3.09
C THR A 13 -5.40 -9.77 -4.48
N LYS A 14 -5.66 -10.96 -5.02
CA LYS A 14 -6.13 -11.20 -6.39
C LYS A 14 -7.58 -10.79 -6.57
N SER A 15 -7.89 -10.10 -7.67
CA SER A 15 -9.27 -9.80 -8.07
C SER A 15 -10.06 -11.11 -8.27
N PRO A 16 -11.35 -11.18 -7.86
CA PRO A 16 -12.23 -10.11 -7.38
C PRO A 16 -12.21 -9.88 -5.87
N TRP A 17 -11.21 -10.42 -5.15
CA TRP A 17 -11.10 -10.26 -3.71
C TRP A 17 -10.44 -8.93 -3.32
N TYR A 18 -10.90 -8.36 -2.22
CA TYR A 18 -10.39 -7.15 -1.59
C TYR A 18 -10.13 -7.43 -0.12
N GLU A 19 -8.93 -7.09 0.34
CA GLU A 19 -8.55 -7.19 1.74
C GLU A 19 -8.89 -5.87 2.43
N GLN A 20 -9.65 -5.95 3.53
CA GLN A 20 -10.15 -4.81 4.27
C GLN A 20 -10.09 -5.08 5.77
N VAL A 21 -10.09 -4.03 6.59
CA VAL A 21 -10.16 -4.14 8.04
C VAL A 21 -11.58 -3.78 8.49
N SER A 22 -12.21 -4.68 9.24
CA SER A 22 -13.55 -4.46 9.79
C SER A 22 -13.52 -3.32 10.79
N ARG A 23 -14.45 -2.36 10.65
CA ARG A 23 -14.55 -1.21 11.57
C ARG A 23 -15.01 -1.61 12.97
N SER A 24 -15.85 -2.63 13.08
CA SER A 24 -16.43 -3.08 14.35
C SER A 24 -15.51 -4.01 15.13
N SER A 25 -14.80 -4.91 14.44
CA SER A 25 -13.95 -5.91 15.08
C SER A 25 -12.45 -5.62 14.99
N GLY A 26 -12.03 -4.67 14.15
CA GLY A 26 -10.61 -4.41 13.86
C GLY A 26 -9.90 -5.54 13.13
N LYS A 27 -10.62 -6.60 12.74
CA LYS A 27 -10.05 -7.79 12.09
C LYS A 27 -10.01 -7.62 10.57
N THR A 28 -8.94 -8.10 9.95
CA THR A 28 -8.86 -8.22 8.50
C THR A 28 -9.88 -9.23 7.98
N TYR A 29 -10.54 -8.90 6.87
CA TYR A 29 -11.44 -9.78 6.14
C TYR A 29 -11.23 -9.60 4.62
N TYR A 30 -11.68 -10.61 3.88
CA TYR A 30 -11.58 -10.69 2.43
C TYR A 30 -12.97 -10.63 1.83
N TYR A 31 -13.24 -9.57 1.09
CA TYR A 31 -14.51 -9.31 0.41
C TYR A 31 -14.43 -9.66 -1.07
N ASN A 32 -15.36 -10.48 -1.56
CA ASN A 32 -15.48 -10.80 -2.97
C ASN A 32 -16.50 -9.87 -3.63
N MET A 33 -16.06 -9.03 -4.57
CA MET A 33 -16.94 -8.08 -5.26
C MET A 33 -17.99 -8.74 -6.16
N THR A 34 -17.77 -9.96 -6.62
CA THR A 34 -18.66 -10.63 -7.59
C THR A 34 -19.90 -11.20 -6.92
N ASN A 35 -19.79 -11.68 -5.67
CA ASN A 35 -20.90 -12.32 -4.96
C ASN A 35 -21.19 -11.71 -3.58
N SER A 36 -20.54 -10.58 -3.27
CA SER A 36 -20.68 -9.84 -2.01
C SER A 36 -20.43 -10.65 -0.74
N LYS A 37 -19.65 -11.76 -0.83
CA LYS A 37 -19.29 -12.57 0.34
C LYS A 37 -18.04 -12.02 1.03
N SER A 38 -18.05 -12.07 2.36
CA SER A 38 -16.91 -11.73 3.21
C SER A 38 -16.42 -12.97 3.94
N LEU A 39 -15.10 -13.17 4.01
CA LEU A 39 -14.45 -14.24 4.76
C LEU A 39 -13.39 -13.65 5.68
N TYR A 40 -13.26 -14.18 6.90
CA TYR A 40 -12.18 -13.78 7.81
C TYR A 40 -10.90 -14.58 7.57
N GLU A 41 -11.01 -15.77 6.99
CA GLU A 41 -9.87 -16.55 6.52
C GLU A 41 -9.55 -16.21 5.07
N ARG A 42 -8.25 -16.08 4.74
CA ARG A 42 -7.80 -15.76 3.38
C ARG A 42 -8.03 -16.97 2.47
N PRO A 43 -8.92 -16.89 1.46
CA PRO A 43 -9.07 -17.99 0.53
C PRO A 43 -7.86 -18.06 -0.41
N SER A 44 -7.51 -19.27 -0.87
CA SER A 44 -6.42 -19.48 -1.83
C SER A 44 -6.61 -18.68 -3.13
N SER A 45 -7.86 -18.52 -3.57
CA SER A 45 -8.22 -17.71 -4.75
C SER A 45 -8.00 -16.21 -4.56
N ALA A 46 -7.81 -15.72 -3.33
CA ALA A 46 -7.44 -14.33 -3.05
C ALA A 46 -5.92 -14.09 -3.07
N VAL A 47 -5.08 -15.13 -3.13
CA VAL A 47 -3.63 -14.96 -3.19
C VAL A 47 -3.22 -14.58 -4.62
N ALA A 48 -2.61 -13.41 -4.80
CA ALA A 48 -2.10 -12.99 -6.10
C ALA A 48 -0.79 -13.71 -6.43
N ASP A 49 -0.70 -14.21 -7.66
CA ASP A 49 0.54 -14.72 -8.24
C ASP A 49 1.47 -13.56 -8.65
N PHE A 50 2.74 -13.86 -8.92
CA PHE A 50 3.72 -12.85 -9.31
C PHE A 50 3.28 -12.03 -10.53
N LYS A 51 2.70 -12.70 -11.55
CA LYS A 51 2.23 -12.05 -12.76
C LYS A 51 1.16 -11.01 -12.42
N SER A 52 0.17 -11.39 -11.63
CA SER A 52 -0.89 -10.49 -11.16
C SER A 52 -0.31 -9.32 -10.36
N CYS A 53 0.54 -9.59 -9.37
CA CYS A 53 1.19 -8.55 -8.56
C CYS A 53 1.94 -7.54 -9.43
N PHE A 54 2.71 -8.05 -10.40
CA PHE A 54 3.56 -7.22 -11.24
C PHE A 54 2.75 -6.44 -12.28
N THR A 55 1.71 -7.02 -12.88
CA THR A 55 0.88 -6.30 -13.87
C THR A 55 0.00 -5.25 -13.23
N THR A 56 -0.48 -5.48 -11.99
CA THR A 56 -1.32 -4.51 -11.26
C THR A 56 -0.51 -3.62 -10.32
N ARG A 57 0.82 -3.61 -10.42
CA ARG A 57 1.67 -2.79 -9.57
C ARG A 57 1.44 -1.31 -9.85
N LEU A 58 1.43 -0.50 -8.81
CA LEU A 58 1.50 0.95 -8.92
C LEU A 58 2.96 1.36 -8.73
N MET A 59 3.56 1.92 -9.79
CA MET A 59 4.87 2.54 -9.68
C MET A 59 4.67 4.00 -9.28
N TRP A 60 5.24 4.38 -8.14
CA TRP A 60 5.23 5.74 -7.63
C TRP A 60 6.64 6.34 -7.75
N PRO A 61 6.97 7.01 -8.87
CA PRO A 61 8.29 7.57 -9.05
C PRO A 61 8.49 8.82 -8.21
N TRP A 62 9.73 9.08 -7.80
CA TRP A 62 10.14 10.26 -7.05
C TRP A 62 11.02 11.18 -7.89
N HIS A 63 10.52 11.60 -9.06
CA HIS A 63 11.19 12.59 -9.92
C HIS A 63 10.62 14.00 -9.76
N PRO A 64 11.39 15.06 -10.08
CA PRO A 64 10.89 16.44 -10.08
C PRO A 64 9.61 16.56 -10.92
N GLY A 65 8.59 17.24 -10.39
CA GLY A 65 7.29 17.43 -11.05
C GLY A 65 6.12 16.58 -10.49
N ILE A 66 6.40 15.49 -9.79
CA ILE A 66 5.37 14.82 -8.97
C ILE A 66 5.27 15.58 -7.65
N ARG A 67 4.14 16.28 -7.46
CA ARG A 67 3.80 16.95 -6.20
C ARG A 67 3.46 15.90 -5.15
N LEU A 68 4.48 15.26 -4.60
CA LEU A 68 4.43 14.73 -3.25
C LEU A 68 4.12 15.92 -2.35
N MET A 69 3.09 15.85 -1.50
CA MET A 69 2.78 16.94 -0.57
C MET A 69 3.98 17.15 0.37
N SER A 70 4.91 18.02 -0.04
CA SER A 70 5.94 18.59 0.80
C SER A 70 5.20 19.54 1.73
N LYS A 71 5.23 19.25 3.03
CA LYS A 71 4.69 20.06 4.14
C LYS A 71 4.19 21.43 3.67
N ALA A 72 2.91 21.55 3.35
CA ALA A 72 2.31 22.86 3.21
C ALA A 72 2.23 23.42 4.64
N PRO A 73 2.81 24.60 4.94
CA PRO A 73 2.69 25.20 6.27
C PRO A 73 1.22 25.44 6.67
N GLU A 74 0.32 25.48 5.70
CA GLU A 74 -1.11 25.73 5.88
C GLU A 74 -1.95 24.47 6.16
N HIS A 75 -1.38 23.27 6.02
CA HIS A 75 -2.08 22.02 6.27
C HIS A 75 -1.19 21.16 7.19
N PRO A 76 -1.27 21.34 8.54
CA PRO A 76 -0.61 20.43 9.46
C PRO A 76 -1.00 19.02 9.04
N THR A 77 0.03 18.18 8.87
CA THR A 77 -0.06 16.77 8.54
C THR A 77 -1.29 16.17 9.21
N GLN A 78 -2.33 15.83 8.43
CA GLN A 78 -3.49 15.14 9.00
C GLN A 78 -2.96 13.88 9.66
N ASP A 79 -3.17 13.78 10.98
CA ASP A 79 -2.76 12.64 11.79
C ASP A 79 -3.22 11.35 11.11
N GLY A 80 -2.27 10.48 10.78
CA GLY A 80 -2.52 9.18 10.14
C GLY A 80 -2.19 9.06 8.65
N LYS A 81 -1.70 10.11 7.97
CA LYS A 81 -1.18 10.00 6.59
C LYS A 81 0.33 9.82 6.56
N VAL A 82 0.80 8.83 5.78
CA VAL A 82 2.24 8.56 5.61
C VAL A 82 2.83 9.49 4.56
N HIS A 83 3.88 10.22 4.93
CA HIS A 83 4.63 11.11 4.03
C HIS A 83 5.94 10.47 3.54
N ARG A 84 6.54 11.04 2.49
CA ARG A 84 7.84 10.61 1.95
C ARG A 84 8.90 10.49 3.03
N ASP A 85 9.06 11.52 3.85
CA ASP A 85 10.13 11.57 4.85
C ASP A 85 9.94 10.52 5.95
N THR A 86 8.68 10.23 6.32
CA THR A 86 8.35 9.13 7.24
C THR A 86 8.82 7.80 6.67
N PHE A 87 8.59 7.58 5.38
CA PHE A 87 9.00 6.34 4.71
C PHE A 87 10.50 6.26 4.52
N LEU A 88 11.17 7.35 4.11
CA LEU A 88 12.61 7.41 3.98
C LEU A 88 13.31 7.17 5.33
N ALA A 89 12.86 7.83 6.39
CA ALA A 89 13.38 7.60 7.74
C ALA A 89 13.19 6.14 8.21
N PHE A 90 12.04 5.54 7.89
CA PHE A 90 11.79 4.12 8.15
C PHE A 90 12.77 3.21 7.38
N VAL A 91 12.96 3.47 6.09
CA VAL A 91 13.88 2.70 5.23
C VAL A 91 15.32 2.85 5.72
N ASP A 92 15.79 4.06 5.98
CA ASP A 92 17.14 4.32 6.49
C ASP A 92 17.37 3.59 7.82
N HIS A 93 16.42 3.66 8.75
CA HIS A 93 16.50 2.93 10.01
C HIS A 93 16.54 1.39 9.84
N LYS A 94 15.86 0.84 8.83
CA LYS A 94 15.74 -0.62 8.64
C LYS A 94 16.79 -1.23 7.73
N VAL A 95 17.36 -0.45 6.81
CA VAL A 95 18.33 -0.91 5.81
C VAL A 95 19.77 -0.59 6.21
N ALA A 96 20.00 0.33 7.15
CA ALA A 96 21.33 0.65 7.68
C ALA A 96 21.86 -0.34 8.76
N CYS A 97 21.27 -1.54 8.87
CA CYS A 97 21.80 -2.65 9.67
C CYS A 97 22.49 -3.68 8.77
#